data_AF-A0A938QNV2-F1
#
_entry.id   AF-A0A938QNV2-F1
#
_cell.length_a   1.000
_cell.length_b   1.000
_cell.length_c   1.000
_cell.angle_alpha   90.00
_cell.angle_beta   90.00
_cell.angle_gamma   90.00
#
_symmetry.space_group_name_H-M   'P 1'
#
loop_
_entity.id
_entity.type
_entity.pdbx_description
1 polymer ?
#
loop_
_entity_poly.entity_id
_entity_poly.type
_entity_poly.pdbx_seq_one_letter_code
_entity_poly.pdbx_strand_id
1 'polypeptide(L)'
;MAVGEALLRGEQWDAAGRQFDGVATRTDDLVLRRGALFGAARAYLEDGRPELAKPRFRLLAQDDDAEASLRAHSRWLLAWGHFDAGELEKARELFDTIARSDAPRAASARGVVDAIDRKGELPMRDPLVAALLSVVPGGGHFYLGQWATGVTSLGWNALFIFAAVSAWLTGDWGIATVLTFAELGWYSGSMFGAIAGAYRHNRDAVRNWHDDVLATHGAERALPELHTVADEPPGSLLRLRGTF
;
A
#
# COMPACT_ATOMS: atom_id res chain seq x y z
N MET A 1 -14.46 27.45 -0.02
CA MET A 1 -14.52 26.26 0.85
C MET A 1 -15.70 25.34 0.51
N ALA A 2 -16.95 25.80 0.58
CA ALA A 2 -18.15 24.96 0.35
C ALA A 2 -18.13 24.06 -0.89
N VAL A 3 -17.71 24.58 -2.05
CA VAL A 3 -17.62 23.78 -3.29
C VAL A 3 -16.60 22.64 -3.14
N GLY A 4 -15.43 22.90 -2.55
CA GLY A 4 -14.42 21.88 -2.30
C GLY A 4 -14.91 20.81 -1.32
N GLU A 5 -15.65 21.21 -0.28
CA GLU A 5 -16.25 20.26 0.66
C GLU A 5 -17.33 19.39 0.02
N ALA A 6 -18.19 19.97 -0.82
CA ALA A 6 -19.21 19.22 -1.53
C ALA A 6 -18.58 18.19 -2.49
N LEU A 7 -17.53 18.59 -3.22
CA LEU A 7 -16.76 17.67 -4.07
C LEU A 7 -16.12 16.55 -3.25
N LEU A 8 -15.56 16.87 -2.09
CA LEU A 8 -14.94 15.89 -1.20
C LEU A 8 -15.97 14.90 -0.62
N ARG A 9 -17.16 15.36 -0.22
CA ARG A 9 -18.25 14.45 0.19
C ARG A 9 -18.78 13.60 -0.97
N GLY A 10 -18.71 14.11 -2.19
CA GLY A 10 -19.07 13.39 -3.41
C GLY A 10 -17.94 12.53 -3.97
N GLU A 11 -16.87 12.28 -3.22
CA GLU A 11 -15.71 11.46 -3.62
C GLU A 11 -15.00 11.95 -4.89
N GLN A 12 -15.20 13.21 -5.27
CA GLN A 12 -14.52 13.84 -6.40
C GLN A 12 -13.18 14.42 -5.93
N TRP A 13 -12.27 13.55 -5.48
CA TRP A 13 -11.05 13.90 -4.77
C TRP A 13 -10.14 14.86 -5.55
N ASP A 14 -9.81 14.54 -6.79
CA ASP A 14 -8.95 15.36 -7.64
C ASP A 14 -9.55 16.77 -7.91
N ALA A 15 -10.86 16.84 -8.15
CA ALA A 15 -11.55 18.12 -8.31
C ALA A 15 -11.61 18.94 -7.01
N ALA A 16 -11.85 18.26 -5.88
CA ALA A 16 -11.83 18.88 -4.55
C ALA A 16 -10.43 19.45 -4.25
N GLY A 17 -9.38 18.66 -4.48
CA GLY A 17 -7.98 19.07 -4.28
C GLY A 17 -7.63 20.33 -5.07
N ARG A 18 -7.92 20.34 -6.37
CA ARG A 18 -7.72 21.54 -7.22
C ARG A 18 -8.50 22.75 -6.73
N GLN A 19 -9.76 22.55 -6.34
CA GLN A 19 -10.61 23.64 -5.87
C GLN A 19 -10.05 24.26 -4.58
N PHE A 20 -9.60 23.43 -3.65
CA PHE A 20 -8.98 23.89 -2.41
C PHE A 20 -7.64 24.60 -2.66
N ASP A 21 -6.76 24.06 -3.50
CA ASP A 21 -5.51 24.74 -3.88
C ASP A 21 -5.76 26.10 -4.50
N GLY A 22 -6.77 26.19 -5.38
CA GLY A 22 -7.19 27.44 -5.99
C GLY A 22 -7.67 28.46 -4.95
N VAL A 23 -8.32 28.02 -3.87
CA VAL A 23 -8.71 28.89 -2.75
C VAL A 23 -7.46 29.32 -1.96
N ALA A 24 -6.59 28.39 -1.58
CA ALA A 24 -5.37 28.66 -0.83
C ALA A 24 -4.46 29.68 -1.52
N THR A 25 -4.38 29.63 -2.86
CA THR A 25 -3.55 30.52 -3.67
C THR A 25 -4.11 31.93 -3.79
N ARG A 26 -5.44 32.11 -3.77
CA ARG A 26 -6.10 33.40 -4.05
C ARG A 26 -6.46 34.19 -2.79
N THR A 27 -6.55 33.52 -1.64
CA THR A 27 -6.93 34.19 -0.40
C THR A 27 -5.72 34.79 0.31
N ASP A 28 -5.89 35.99 0.86
CA ASP A 28 -4.92 36.62 1.76
C ASP A 28 -5.22 36.32 3.24
N ASP A 29 -6.37 35.71 3.53
CA ASP A 29 -6.75 35.28 4.87
C ASP A 29 -6.00 34.01 5.25
N LEU A 30 -5.19 34.08 6.30
CA LEU A 30 -4.33 32.98 6.75
C LEU A 30 -5.12 31.78 7.27
N VAL A 31 -6.25 32.00 7.97
CA VAL A 31 -7.09 30.93 8.50
C VAL A 31 -7.74 30.17 7.34
N LEU A 32 -8.29 30.93 6.39
CA LEU A 32 -8.89 30.36 5.18
C LEU A 32 -7.85 29.62 4.33
N ARG A 33 -6.63 30.17 4.20
CA ARG A 33 -5.52 29.52 3.49
C ARG A 33 -5.14 28.19 4.13
N ARG A 34 -5.00 28.15 5.46
CA ARG A 34 -4.68 26.92 6.21
C ARG A 34 -5.74 25.85 6.04
N GLY A 35 -7.02 26.20 6.20
CA GLY A 35 -8.14 25.29 5.97
C GLY A 35 -8.17 24.75 4.54
N ALA A 36 -7.92 25.61 3.54
CA ALA A 36 -7.83 25.22 2.15
C ALA A 36 -6.64 24.27 1.88
N LEU A 37 -5.44 24.56 2.42
CA LEU A 37 -4.29 23.67 2.29
C LEU A 37 -4.56 22.30 2.93
N PHE A 38 -5.22 22.27 4.09
CA PHE A 38 -5.56 21.01 4.76
C PHE A 38 -6.58 20.22 3.93
N GLY A 39 -7.61 20.90 3.40
CA GLY A 39 -8.62 20.29 2.53
C GLY A 39 -8.03 19.73 1.24
N ALA A 40 -7.09 20.45 0.61
CA ALA A 40 -6.38 19.99 -0.57
C ALA A 40 -5.50 18.77 -0.26
N ALA A 41 -4.69 18.85 0.80
CA ALA A 41 -3.82 17.75 1.22
C ALA A 41 -4.62 16.48 1.50
N ARG A 42 -5.75 16.63 2.19
CA ARG A 42 -6.70 15.58 2.47
C ARG A 42 -7.27 14.94 1.21
N ALA A 43 -7.77 15.77 0.28
CA ALA A 43 -8.33 15.28 -0.97
C ALA A 43 -7.31 14.46 -1.76
N TYR A 44 -6.06 14.92 -1.85
CA TYR A 44 -5.01 14.18 -2.54
C TYR A 44 -4.58 12.90 -1.83
N LEU A 45 -4.65 12.84 -0.50
CA LEU A 45 -4.36 11.62 0.23
C LEU A 45 -5.42 10.54 -0.04
N GLU A 46 -6.70 10.93 -0.05
CA GLU A 46 -7.83 10.04 -0.39
C GLU A 46 -7.82 9.62 -1.87
N ASP A 47 -7.31 10.46 -2.76
CA ASP A 47 -7.08 10.14 -4.18
C ASP A 47 -5.94 9.12 -4.39
N GLY A 48 -5.25 8.68 -3.33
CA GLY A 48 -4.08 7.80 -3.42
C GLY A 48 -2.84 8.48 -3.98
N ARG A 49 -2.75 9.82 -3.84
CA ARG A 49 -1.69 10.68 -4.38
C ARG A 49 -0.88 11.36 -3.27
N PRO A 50 -0.13 10.58 -2.47
CA PRO A 50 0.63 11.11 -1.35
C PRO A 50 1.69 12.15 -1.77
N GLU A 51 2.18 12.08 -2.99
CA GLU A 51 3.12 13.06 -3.56
C GLU A 51 2.56 14.48 -3.60
N LEU A 52 1.24 14.63 -3.80
CA LEU A 52 0.55 15.91 -3.75
C LEU A 52 0.10 16.27 -2.32
N ALA A 53 -0.26 15.29 -1.50
CA ALA A 53 -0.69 15.54 -0.12
C ALA A 53 0.46 16.03 0.78
N LYS A 54 1.61 15.34 0.75
CA LYS A 54 2.73 15.54 1.69
C LYS A 54 3.24 16.99 1.77
N PRO A 55 3.49 17.72 0.67
CA PRO A 55 4.00 19.08 0.75
C PRO A 55 3.07 20.02 1.53
N ARG A 56 1.76 19.87 1.36
CA ARG A 56 0.74 20.71 2.02
C ARG A 56 0.64 20.39 3.51
N PHE A 57 0.60 19.11 3.87
CA PHE A 57 0.65 18.71 5.28
C PHE A 57 1.95 19.15 5.96
N ARG A 58 3.09 19.12 5.26
CA ARG A 58 4.36 19.60 5.81
C ARG A 58 4.32 21.10 6.14
N LEU A 59 3.78 21.93 5.24
CA LEU A 59 3.62 23.36 5.50
C LEU A 59 2.79 23.60 6.76
N LEU A 60 1.66 22.90 6.90
CA LEU A 60 0.78 23.03 8.06
C LEU A 60 1.39 22.46 9.35
N ALA A 61 2.15 21.37 9.27
CA ALA A 61 2.79 20.76 10.44
C ALA A 61 3.98 21.59 10.98
N GLN A 62 4.53 22.49 10.17
CA GLN A 62 5.66 23.38 10.48
C GLN A 62 5.23 24.84 10.71
N ASP A 63 3.94 25.15 10.63
CA ASP A 63 3.40 26.49 10.85
C ASP A 63 3.20 26.74 12.36
N ASP A 64 4.18 27.40 12.99
CA ASP A 64 4.17 27.70 14.43
C ASP A 64 3.00 28.61 14.85
N ASP A 65 2.49 29.41 13.92
CA ASP A 65 1.34 30.30 14.12
C ASP A 65 -0.01 29.60 13.88
N ALA A 66 -0.01 28.34 13.42
CA ALA A 66 -1.22 27.54 13.29
C ALA A 66 -1.72 27.05 14.66
N GLU A 67 -2.97 26.58 14.69
CA GLU A 67 -3.50 25.93 15.87
C GLU A 67 -2.75 24.61 16.15
N ALA A 68 -2.53 24.29 17.44
CA ALA A 68 -1.82 23.08 17.83
C ALA A 68 -2.51 21.80 17.32
N SER A 69 -3.84 21.79 17.30
CA SER A 69 -4.66 20.69 16.79
C SER A 69 -4.44 20.46 15.29
N LEU A 70 -4.44 21.52 14.47
CA LEU A 70 -4.18 21.49 13.03
C LEU A 70 -2.76 21.01 12.73
N ARG A 71 -1.75 21.50 13.46
CA ARG A 71 -0.36 21.01 13.33
C ARG A 71 -0.27 19.52 13.63
N ALA A 72 -0.89 19.07 14.73
CA ALA A 72 -0.85 17.66 15.14
C ALA A 72 -1.54 16.75 14.11
N HIS A 73 -2.70 17.15 13.59
CA HIS A 73 -3.38 16.43 12.50
C HIS A 73 -2.55 16.39 11.22
N SER A 74 -1.96 17.51 10.83
CA SER A 74 -1.14 17.60 9.63
C SER A 74 0.10 16.71 9.75
N ARG A 75 0.75 16.66 10.92
CA ARG A 75 1.89 15.76 11.17
C ARG A 75 1.50 14.29 11.11
N TRP A 76 0.35 13.93 11.68
CA TRP A 76 -0.21 12.59 11.62
C TRP A 76 -0.47 12.14 10.19
N LEU A 77 -1.15 12.96 9.39
CA LEU A 77 -1.47 12.64 8.00
C LEU A 77 -0.25 12.71 7.08
N LEU A 78 0.74 13.54 7.40
CA LEU A 78 2.03 13.54 6.73
C LEU A 78 2.76 12.20 6.94
N ALA A 79 2.75 11.66 8.16
CA ALA A 79 3.34 10.35 8.47
C ALA A 79 2.68 9.23 7.66
N TRP A 80 1.34 9.22 7.59
CA TRP A 80 0.61 8.29 6.71
C TRP A 80 0.89 8.50 5.23
N GLY A 81 1.00 9.74 4.75
CA GLY A 81 1.37 10.02 3.36
C GLY A 81 2.78 9.51 3.03
N HIS A 82 3.72 9.53 3.97
CA HIS A 82 5.03 8.89 3.80
C HIS A 82 4.91 7.35 3.80
N PHE A 83 4.08 6.78 4.67
CA PHE A 83 3.81 5.35 4.74
C PHE A 83 3.21 4.81 3.43
N ASP A 84 2.14 5.44 2.92
CA ASP A 84 1.46 5.05 1.67
C ASP A 84 2.38 5.18 0.44
N ALA A 85 3.32 6.12 0.48
CA ALA A 85 4.33 6.29 -0.56
C ALA A 85 5.46 5.25 -0.49
N GLY A 86 5.45 4.35 0.50
CA GLY A 86 6.53 3.39 0.75
C GLY A 86 7.81 4.01 1.31
N GLU A 87 7.79 5.28 1.71
CA GLU A 87 8.93 6.01 2.31
C GLU A 87 9.01 5.71 3.81
N LEU A 88 9.22 4.43 4.15
CA LEU A 88 9.05 3.90 5.51
C LEU A 88 9.99 4.53 6.53
N GLU A 89 11.21 4.91 6.14
CA GLU A 89 12.17 5.56 7.05
C GLU A 89 11.63 6.90 7.55
N LYS A 90 11.08 7.71 6.65
CA LYS A 90 10.49 9.02 6.98
C LYS A 90 9.18 8.86 7.74
N ALA A 91 8.36 7.89 7.34
CA ALA A 91 7.12 7.57 8.04
C ALA A 91 7.43 7.20 9.51
N ARG A 92 8.40 6.31 9.71
CA ARG A 92 8.86 5.87 11.02
C ARG A 92 9.36 7.03 11.88
N GLU A 93 10.18 7.93 11.34
CA GLU A 93 10.67 9.11 12.09
C GLU A 93 9.51 10.00 12.59
N LEU A 94 8.53 10.25 11.72
CA LEU A 94 7.37 11.05 12.08
C LEU A 94 6.48 10.34 13.11
N PHE A 95 6.22 9.04 12.93
CA PHE A 95 5.46 8.26 13.91
C PHE A 95 6.18 8.15 15.25
N ASP A 96 7.51 7.98 15.28
CA ASP A 96 8.30 7.97 16.52
C ASP A 96 8.20 9.32 17.25
N THR A 97 8.24 10.43 16.53
CA THR A 97 8.02 11.77 17.11
C THR A 97 6.63 11.88 17.75
N ILE A 98 5.59 11.37 17.07
CA ILE A 98 4.21 11.38 17.58
C ILE A 98 4.07 10.42 18.78
N ALA A 99 4.70 9.26 18.73
CA ALA A 99 4.70 8.22 19.77
C ALA A 99 5.30 8.70 21.10
N ARG A 100 6.26 9.63 21.05
CA ARG A 100 6.90 10.25 22.22
C ARG A 100 6.12 11.43 22.80
N SER A 101 5.12 11.93 22.08
CA SER A 101 4.23 12.97 22.59
C SER A 101 3.08 12.38 23.42
N ASP A 102 2.51 13.13 24.36
CA ASP A 102 1.32 12.73 25.14
C ASP A 102 0.01 12.92 24.35
N ALA A 103 0.07 12.72 23.03
CA ALA A 103 -1.05 12.92 22.13
C ALA A 103 -1.98 11.69 22.13
N PRO A 104 -3.28 11.86 21.84
CA PRO A 104 -4.24 10.74 21.74
C PRO A 104 -3.79 9.62 20.80
N ARG A 105 -2.99 9.95 19.78
CA ARG A 105 -2.50 9.02 18.76
C ARG A 105 -1.16 8.35 19.09
N ALA A 106 -0.60 8.60 20.27
CA ALA A 106 0.74 8.10 20.62
C ALA A 106 0.79 6.56 20.66
N ALA A 107 -0.27 5.90 21.13
CA ALA A 107 -0.35 4.44 21.14
C ALA A 107 -0.40 3.86 19.72
N SER A 108 -1.23 4.43 18.84
CA SER A 108 -1.31 4.02 17.44
C SER A 108 0.03 4.23 16.72
N ALA A 109 0.66 5.39 16.91
CA ALA A 109 1.97 5.70 16.36
C ALA A 109 3.07 4.71 16.81
N ARG A 110 3.09 4.30 18.09
CA ARG A 110 3.99 3.25 18.59
C ARG A 110 3.77 1.93 17.86
N GLY A 111 2.52 1.51 17.70
CA GLY A 111 2.20 0.28 16.97
C GLY A 111 2.66 0.31 15.50
N VAL A 112 2.52 1.46 14.83
CA VAL A 112 3.03 1.62 13.46
C VAL A 112 4.57 1.56 13.41
N VAL A 113 5.27 2.19 14.35
CA VAL A 113 6.74 2.09 14.44
C VAL A 113 7.18 0.64 14.63
N ASP A 114 6.57 -0.07 15.59
CA ASP A 114 6.87 -1.49 15.84
C ASP A 114 6.62 -2.34 14.60
N ALA A 115 5.52 -2.08 13.87
CA ALA A 115 5.20 -2.80 12.64
C ALA A 115 6.19 -2.52 11.50
N ILE A 116 6.68 -1.27 11.36
CA ILE A 116 7.75 -0.92 10.41
C ILE A 116 9.05 -1.64 10.79
N ASP A 117 9.42 -1.64 12.07
CA ASP A 117 10.65 -2.28 12.56
C ASP A 117 10.63 -3.80 12.32
N ARG A 118 9.47 -4.43 12.47
CA ARG A 118 9.28 -5.88 12.22
C ARG A 118 9.07 -6.24 10.75
N LYS A 119 9.05 -5.28 9.82
CA LYS A 119 8.91 -5.58 8.38
C LYS A 119 10.00 -6.54 7.87
N GLY A 120 11.20 -6.49 8.45
CA GLY A 120 12.30 -7.40 8.11
C GLY A 120 12.05 -8.86 8.52
N GLU A 121 11.11 -9.11 9.42
CA GLU A 121 10.77 -10.44 9.96
C GLU A 121 9.67 -11.14 9.14
N LEU A 122 9.16 -10.49 8.09
CA LEU A 122 8.13 -11.07 7.23
C LEU A 122 8.61 -12.40 6.63
N PRO A 123 7.72 -13.41 6.50
CA PRO A 123 8.07 -14.76 6.07
C PRO A 123 8.38 -14.81 4.56
N MET A 124 9.53 -14.27 4.17
CA MET A 124 9.98 -14.24 2.79
C MET A 124 10.50 -15.61 2.35
N ARG A 125 10.29 -15.93 1.07
CA ARG A 125 10.77 -17.14 0.39
C ARG A 125 11.77 -16.75 -0.67
N ASP A 126 12.91 -17.41 -0.69
CA ASP A 126 13.97 -17.14 -1.66
C ASP A 126 13.64 -17.80 -3.02
N PRO A 127 13.50 -17.02 -4.11
CA PRO A 127 13.28 -17.56 -5.44
C PRO A 127 14.40 -18.48 -5.94
N LEU A 128 15.66 -18.26 -5.51
CA LEU A 128 16.79 -19.11 -5.88
C LEU A 128 16.72 -20.48 -5.20
N VAL A 129 16.31 -20.51 -3.93
CA VAL A 129 16.07 -21.78 -3.22
C VAL A 129 14.91 -22.53 -3.88
N ALA A 130 13.83 -21.84 -4.25
CA ALA A 130 12.73 -22.44 -5.00
C ALA A 130 13.20 -23.01 -6.35
N ALA A 131 14.08 -22.31 -7.08
CA ALA A 131 14.66 -22.79 -8.33
C ALA A 131 15.52 -24.05 -8.12
N LEU A 132 16.44 -24.01 -7.15
CA LEU A 132 17.36 -25.12 -6.87
C LEU A 132 16.60 -26.38 -6.47
N LEU A 133 15.56 -26.23 -5.63
CA LEU A 133 14.74 -27.37 -5.21
C LEU A 133 13.87 -27.91 -6.34
N SER A 134 13.48 -27.08 -7.31
CA SER A 134 12.74 -27.51 -8.51
C SER A 134 13.54 -28.38 -9.48
N VAL A 135 14.84 -28.59 -9.24
CA VAL A 135 15.60 -29.63 -9.98
C VAL A 135 14.92 -30.99 -9.82
N VAL A 136 14.43 -31.28 -8.61
CA VAL A 136 13.52 -32.42 -8.37
C VAL A 136 12.09 -31.95 -8.68
N PRO A 137 11.34 -32.66 -9.56
CA PRO A 137 9.96 -32.32 -9.85
C PRO A 137 9.11 -32.09 -8.58
N GLY A 138 8.48 -30.92 -8.50
CA GLY A 138 7.68 -30.50 -7.35
C GLY A 138 8.44 -29.90 -6.16
N GLY A 139 9.77 -29.99 -6.10
CA GLY A 139 10.57 -29.56 -4.94
C GLY A 139 10.42 -28.07 -4.58
N GLY A 140 10.46 -27.18 -5.57
CA GLY A 140 10.22 -25.75 -5.33
C GLY A 140 8.80 -25.45 -4.85
N HIS A 141 7.79 -26.23 -5.28
CA HIS A 141 6.42 -26.08 -4.79
C HIS A 141 6.27 -26.55 -3.34
N PHE A 142 6.94 -27.63 -2.93
CA PHE A 142 6.96 -28.08 -1.54
C PHE A 142 7.61 -27.05 -0.61
N TYR A 143 8.70 -26.42 -1.06
CA TYR A 143 9.33 -25.32 -0.32
C TYR A 143 8.39 -24.16 -0.05
N LEU A 144 7.50 -23.86 -1.00
CA LEU A 144 6.47 -22.83 -0.89
C LEU A 144 5.22 -23.30 -0.11
N GLY A 145 5.17 -24.55 0.36
CA GLY A 145 4.01 -25.13 1.02
C GLY A 145 2.86 -25.50 0.07
N GLN A 146 3.08 -25.47 -1.25
CA GLN A 146 2.10 -25.79 -2.29
C GLN A 146 2.05 -27.31 -2.53
N TRP A 147 1.64 -28.08 -1.53
CA TRP A 147 1.70 -29.54 -1.55
C TRP A 147 0.96 -30.17 -2.72
N ALA A 148 -0.26 -29.73 -3.00
CA ALA A 148 -1.04 -30.24 -4.13
C ALA A 148 -0.29 -30.04 -5.45
N THR A 149 0.21 -28.83 -5.70
CA THR A 149 0.98 -28.51 -6.91
C THR A 149 2.28 -29.31 -6.99
N GLY A 150 2.98 -29.48 -5.86
CA GLY A 150 4.21 -30.29 -5.81
C GLY A 150 3.97 -31.76 -6.14
N VAL A 151 2.93 -32.38 -5.58
CA VAL A 151 2.56 -33.78 -5.88
C VAL A 151 2.11 -33.93 -7.33
N THR A 152 1.31 -32.99 -7.84
CA THR A 152 0.87 -33.00 -9.25
C THR A 152 2.06 -32.87 -10.20
N SER A 153 3.02 -31.98 -9.90
CA SER A 153 4.25 -31.85 -10.68
C SER A 153 5.03 -33.17 -10.69
N LEU A 154 5.28 -33.75 -9.52
CA LEU A 154 5.99 -35.03 -9.41
C LEU A 154 5.30 -36.14 -10.22
N GLY A 155 3.98 -36.26 -10.12
CA GLY A 155 3.20 -37.29 -10.83
C GLY A 155 3.26 -37.15 -12.34
N TRP A 156 3.11 -35.94 -12.87
CA TRP A 156 3.16 -35.71 -14.33
C TRP A 156 4.56 -35.92 -14.89
N ASN A 157 5.60 -35.41 -14.23
CA ASN A 157 6.98 -35.63 -14.69
C ASN A 157 7.33 -37.13 -14.66
N ALA A 158 6.96 -37.85 -13.60
CA ALA A 158 7.18 -39.30 -13.52
C ALA A 158 6.46 -40.06 -14.65
N LEU A 159 5.20 -39.69 -14.94
CA LEU A 159 4.42 -40.31 -16.00
C LEU A 159 5.02 -40.04 -17.38
N PHE A 160 5.36 -38.81 -17.70
CA PHE A 160 5.93 -38.45 -19.00
C PHE A 160 7.33 -39.02 -19.20
N ILE A 161 8.20 -39.00 -18.18
CA ILE A 161 9.52 -39.64 -18.23
C ILE A 161 9.35 -41.14 -18.49
N PHE A 162 8.48 -41.82 -17.74
CA PHE A 162 8.23 -43.25 -17.93
C PHE A 162 7.75 -43.56 -19.35
N ALA A 163 6.79 -42.80 -19.86
CA ALA A 163 6.24 -42.98 -21.20
C ALA A 163 7.28 -42.69 -22.29
N ALA A 164 8.07 -41.62 -22.16
CA ALA A 164 9.12 -41.27 -23.10
C ALA A 164 10.21 -42.34 -23.14
N VAL A 165 10.71 -42.79 -21.99
CA VAL A 165 11.71 -43.86 -21.89
C VAL A 165 11.18 -45.15 -22.50
N SER A 166 9.93 -45.51 -22.21
CA SER A 166 9.31 -46.71 -22.79
C SER A 166 9.27 -46.64 -24.32
N ALA A 167 8.86 -45.49 -24.88
CA ALA A 167 8.82 -45.28 -26.33
C ALA A 167 10.21 -45.32 -26.99
N TRP A 168 11.25 -44.81 -26.31
CA TRP A 168 12.63 -44.94 -26.78
C TRP A 168 13.08 -46.41 -26.82
N LEU A 169 12.74 -47.20 -25.80
CA LEU A 169 13.11 -48.61 -25.70
C LEU A 169 12.35 -49.51 -26.68
N THR A 170 11.09 -49.18 -27.01
CA THR A 170 10.29 -49.93 -28.00
C THR A 170 10.59 -49.54 -29.45
N GLY A 171 11.33 -48.45 -29.66
CA GLY A 171 11.65 -47.95 -31.00
C GLY A 171 10.52 -47.12 -31.62
N ASP A 172 9.63 -46.55 -30.80
CA ASP A 172 8.56 -45.64 -31.25
C ASP A 172 9.07 -44.19 -31.31
N TRP A 173 10.05 -43.94 -32.19
CA TRP A 173 10.82 -42.67 -32.26
C TRP A 173 9.94 -41.42 -32.34
N GLY A 174 8.81 -41.48 -33.06
CA GLY A 174 7.88 -40.35 -33.18
C GLY A 174 7.22 -39.99 -31.84
N ILE A 175 6.69 -40.99 -31.13
CA ILE A 175 6.08 -40.81 -29.81
C ILE A 175 7.14 -40.37 -28.79
N ALA A 176 8.30 -41.02 -28.81
CA ALA A 176 9.41 -40.70 -27.91
C ALA A 176 9.85 -39.22 -28.05
N THR A 177 9.95 -38.73 -29.29
CA THR A 177 10.29 -37.34 -29.58
C THR A 177 9.25 -36.38 -29.04
N VAL A 178 7.96 -36.61 -29.34
CA VAL A 178 6.87 -35.73 -28.88
C VAL A 178 6.80 -35.68 -27.35
N LEU A 179 6.87 -36.84 -26.68
CA LEU A 179 6.83 -36.92 -25.22
C LEU A 179 8.03 -36.24 -24.57
N THR A 180 9.23 -36.39 -25.14
CA THR A 180 10.43 -35.74 -24.62
C THR A 180 10.30 -34.21 -24.68
N PHE A 181 9.82 -33.65 -25.79
CA PHE A 181 9.59 -32.20 -25.88
C PHE A 181 8.47 -31.72 -24.96
N ALA A 182 7.38 -32.48 -24.86
CA ALA A 182 6.28 -32.17 -23.94
C ALA A 182 6.78 -32.14 -22.49
N GLU A 183 7.59 -33.12 -22.09
CA GLU A 183 8.17 -33.20 -20.75
C GLU A 183 9.12 -32.03 -20.47
N LEU A 184 10.01 -31.69 -21.41
CA LEU A 184 10.89 -30.53 -21.24
C LEU A 184 10.09 -29.24 -21.02
N GLY A 185 9.00 -29.06 -21.76
CA GLY A 185 8.09 -27.92 -21.59
C GLY A 185 7.39 -27.93 -20.23
N TRP A 186 6.83 -29.07 -19.84
CA TRP A 186 6.12 -29.24 -18.57
C TRP A 186 7.04 -29.06 -17.35
N TYR A 187 8.20 -29.73 -17.35
CA TYR A 187 9.23 -29.63 -16.32
C TYR A 187 9.69 -28.19 -16.13
N SER A 188 10.07 -27.52 -17.23
CA SER A 188 10.51 -26.12 -17.18
C SER A 188 9.40 -25.20 -16.68
N GLY A 189 8.16 -25.42 -17.13
CA GLY A 189 6.98 -24.67 -16.69
C GLY A 189 6.73 -24.80 -15.19
N SER A 190 6.85 -26.01 -14.62
CA SER A 190 6.72 -26.22 -13.18
C SER A 190 7.84 -25.52 -12.41
N MET A 191 9.09 -25.58 -12.88
CA MET A 191 10.21 -24.91 -12.25
C MET A 191 10.02 -23.38 -12.20
N PHE A 192 9.70 -22.76 -13.34
CA PHE A 192 9.40 -21.31 -13.39
C PHE A 192 8.16 -20.95 -12.57
N GLY A 193 7.17 -21.85 -12.50
CA GLY A 193 5.99 -21.71 -11.66
C GLY A 193 6.33 -21.58 -10.18
N ALA A 194 7.27 -22.38 -9.67
CA ALA A 194 7.77 -22.27 -8.30
C ALA A 194 8.54 -20.96 -8.07
N ILE A 195 9.44 -20.56 -8.99
CA ILE A 195 10.19 -19.30 -8.88
C ILE A 195 9.24 -18.11 -8.82
N ALA A 196 8.29 -18.04 -9.75
CA ALA A 196 7.26 -17.00 -9.76
C ALA A 196 6.38 -17.06 -8.51
N GLY A 197 6.13 -18.26 -7.97
CA GLY A 197 5.44 -18.48 -6.70
C GLY A 197 6.14 -17.83 -5.51
N ALA A 198 7.47 -17.91 -5.42
CA ALA A 198 8.26 -17.26 -4.38
C ALA A 198 8.12 -15.72 -4.46
N TYR A 199 8.25 -15.15 -5.66
CA TYR A 199 8.05 -13.71 -5.85
C TYR A 199 6.63 -13.25 -5.47
N ARG A 200 5.61 -14.02 -5.85
CA ARG A 200 4.22 -13.73 -5.45
C ARG A 200 4.05 -13.80 -3.94
N HIS A 201 4.55 -14.85 -3.29
CA HIS A 201 4.48 -14.99 -1.84
C HIS A 201 5.09 -13.79 -1.11
N ASN A 202 6.26 -13.32 -1.55
CA ASN A 202 6.93 -12.18 -0.95
C ASN A 202 6.15 -10.88 -1.13
N ARG A 203 5.66 -10.65 -2.36
CA ARG A 203 4.84 -9.47 -2.66
C ARG A 203 3.55 -9.46 -1.83
N ASP A 204 2.89 -10.61 -1.73
CA ASP A 204 1.65 -10.76 -0.99
C ASP A 204 1.91 -10.60 0.53
N ALA A 205 3.05 -11.08 1.04
CA ALA A 205 3.46 -10.86 2.43
C ALA A 205 3.64 -9.37 2.75
N VAL A 206 4.31 -8.60 1.87
CA VAL A 206 4.45 -7.14 2.05
C VAL A 206 3.09 -6.45 1.96
N ARG A 207 2.24 -6.84 1.00
CA ARG A 207 0.91 -6.25 0.85
C ARG A 207 0.03 -6.50 2.08
N ASN A 208 -0.02 -7.75 2.54
CA ASN A 208 -0.81 -8.12 3.72
C ASN A 208 -0.30 -7.40 4.97
N TRP A 209 1.02 -7.25 5.14
CA TRP A 209 1.60 -6.45 6.21
C TRP A 209 1.15 -4.99 6.14
N HIS A 210 1.21 -4.38 4.96
CA HIS A 210 0.77 -3.00 4.77
C HIS A 210 -0.72 -2.83 5.11
N ASP A 211 -1.56 -3.73 4.60
CA ASP A 211 -3.01 -3.70 4.82
C ASP A 211 -3.37 -3.96 6.30
N ASP A 212 -2.62 -4.83 7.01
CA ASP A 212 -2.77 -5.09 8.45
C ASP A 212 -2.43 -3.87 9.32
N VAL A 213 -1.34 -3.16 8.97
CA VAL A 213 -0.98 -1.90 9.63
C VAL A 213 -2.07 -0.86 9.46
N LEU A 214 -2.64 -0.74 8.25
CA LEU A 214 -3.75 0.17 7.98
C LEU A 214 -5.04 -0.24 8.70
N ALA A 215 -5.37 -1.53 8.74
CA ALA A 215 -6.55 -2.01 9.45
C ALA A 215 -6.45 -1.77 10.97
N THR A 216 -5.27 -1.97 11.55
CA THR A 216 -5.04 -1.90 12.99
C THR A 216 -4.84 -0.47 13.51
N HIS A 217 -4.08 0.35 12.77
CA HIS A 217 -3.66 1.68 13.21
C HIS A 217 -4.21 2.82 12.35
N GLY A 218 -4.68 2.51 11.14
CA GLY A 218 -5.18 3.47 10.17
C GLY A 218 -6.62 3.95 10.43
N ALA A 219 -7.37 3.37 11.38
CA ALA A 219 -8.71 3.85 11.72
C ALA A 219 -8.71 5.34 12.19
N GLU A 220 -7.62 5.76 12.84
CA GLU A 220 -7.41 7.17 13.23
C GLU A 220 -6.99 8.08 12.07
N ARG A 221 -6.91 7.55 10.83
CA ARG A 221 -6.81 8.36 9.60
C ARG A 221 -8.12 9.06 9.29
N ALA A 222 -9.24 8.69 9.92
CA ALA A 222 -10.52 9.37 9.76
C ALA A 222 -10.33 10.89 9.88
N LEU A 223 -10.44 11.55 8.74
CA LEU A 223 -10.06 12.94 8.62
C LEU A 223 -11.11 13.78 9.33
N PRO A 224 -10.72 14.65 10.28
CA PRO A 224 -11.67 15.55 10.92
C PRO A 224 -12.38 16.39 9.84
N GLU A 225 -13.67 16.68 10.05
CA GLU A 225 -14.38 17.57 9.13
C GLU A 225 -13.67 18.92 9.05
N LEU A 226 -13.64 19.55 7.87
CA LEU A 226 -12.83 20.77 7.68
C LEU A 226 -13.19 21.89 8.66
N HIS A 227 -14.47 21.95 9.04
CA HIS A 227 -15.00 22.94 9.97
C HIS A 227 -14.58 22.68 11.43
N THR A 228 -14.25 21.44 11.80
CA THR A 228 -13.76 21.13 13.17
C THR A 228 -12.29 21.46 13.36
N VAL A 229 -11.56 21.76 12.28
CA VAL A 229 -10.14 22.16 12.31
C VAL A 229 -9.95 23.65 12.04
N ALA A 230 -10.96 24.32 11.48
CA ALA A 230 -10.92 25.75 11.15
C ALA A 230 -11.66 26.63 12.18
N ASP A 231 -12.23 26.04 13.24
CA ASP A 231 -13.09 26.73 14.22
C ASP A 231 -14.26 27.50 13.56
N GLU A 232 -14.70 27.03 12.38
CA GLU A 232 -15.83 27.59 11.64
C GLU A 232 -17.10 26.78 11.94
N PRO A 233 -18.24 27.41 12.26
CA PRO A 233 -19.46 26.65 12.51
C PRO A 233 -19.94 25.93 11.24
N PRO A 234 -20.48 24.71 11.35
CA PRO A 234 -21.02 23.98 10.20
C PRO A 234 -22.13 24.81 9.54
N GLY A 235 -21.97 25.13 8.24
CA GLY A 235 -22.96 25.89 7.47
C GLY A 235 -22.85 27.41 7.54
N SER A 236 -21.75 27.98 8.02
CA SER A 236 -21.52 29.44 8.08
C SER A 236 -21.56 30.17 6.72
N LEU A 237 -21.54 29.44 5.59
CA LEU A 237 -21.58 30.01 4.24
C LEU A 237 -23.00 30.27 3.68
N LEU A 238 -24.04 30.34 4.53
CA LEU A 238 -25.37 30.83 4.15
C LEU A 238 -25.88 31.94 5.08
N ARG A 239 -25.14 33.04 5.16
CA ARG A 239 -25.76 34.38 5.25
C ARG A 239 -25.15 35.29 4.20
N LEU A 240 -25.62 35.13 2.96
CA LEU A 240 -25.67 36.25 2.02
C LEU A 240 -26.52 37.35 2.66
N ARG A 241 -25.89 38.25 3.43
CA ARG A 241 -26.43 39.59 3.64
C ARG A 241 -26.25 40.35 2.33
N GLY A 242 -27.07 40.02 1.35
CA GLY A 242 -27.42 40.94 0.29
C GLY A 242 -28.44 41.92 0.86
N THR A 243 -28.01 43.15 1.12
CA THR A 243 -28.93 44.28 1.06
C THR A 243 -29.03 44.68 -0.40
N PHE A 244 -30.26 44.63 -0.93
CA PHE A 244 -30.64 45.33 -2.17
C PHE A 244 -30.42 46.83 -2.02
#